data_AF-A0A7Y5J5B9-F1
#
_entry.id   AF-A0A7Y5J5B9-F1
#
_cell.length_a   1.000
_cell.length_b   1.000
_cell.length_c   1.000
_cell.angle_alpha   90.00
_cell.angle_beta   90.00
_cell.angle_gamma   90.00
#
_symmetry.space_group_name_H-M   'P 1'
#
loop_
_entity.id
_entity.type
_entity.pdbx_description
1 polymer ?
#
loop_
_entity_poly.entity_id
_entity_poly.type
_entity_poly.pdbx_seq_one_letter_code
_entity_poly.pdbx_strand_id
1 'polypeptide(L)'
;MPDVFLPGNLVRIKDFQFEDGSSRNKYLFVLLRDGTTAYVISSLATSQNKLNVAATKNGCYHHPRLSTYYHFPAGEVIGTGDFYFDKETYIFFRDNVRKILVTELSQYGSSTTDPFAIAHVATLSNGELKKLLQCVVTSTFTPEDLKTELTSFKDSL
;
A
#
# COMPACT_ATOMS: atom_id res chain seq x y z
N MET A 1 20.06 8.48 0.00
CA MET A 1 18.68 8.70 0.47
C MET A 1 18.43 7.75 1.63
N PRO A 2 17.72 8.17 2.69
CA PRO A 2 17.24 7.23 3.69
C PRO A 2 16.38 6.17 3.02
N ASP A 3 16.45 4.96 3.55
CA ASP A 3 15.78 3.82 2.94
C ASP A 3 14.26 3.90 3.19
N VAL A 4 13.52 4.45 2.23
CA VAL A 4 12.07 4.68 2.36
C VAL A 4 11.26 3.40 2.17
N PHE A 5 11.88 2.33 1.64
CA PHE A 5 11.20 1.07 1.33
C PHE A 5 11.36 0.03 2.45
N LEU A 6 11.02 0.42 3.68
CA LEU A 6 10.97 -0.48 4.83
C LEU A 6 9.55 -0.98 5.05
N PRO A 7 9.35 -2.20 5.55
CA PRO A 7 8.02 -2.73 5.86
C PRO A 7 7.22 -1.80 6.78
N GLY A 8 5.93 -1.65 6.50
CA GLY A 8 5.04 -0.74 7.21
C GLY A 8 5.08 0.70 6.70
N ASN A 9 6.06 1.08 5.89
CA ASN A 9 6.11 2.43 5.33
C ASN A 9 5.03 2.64 4.27
N LEU A 10 4.43 3.82 4.33
CA LEU A 10 3.70 4.42 3.24
C LEU A 10 4.64 5.36 2.50
N VAL A 11 4.76 5.15 1.19
CA VAL A 11 5.61 5.91 0.28
C VAL A 11 4.73 6.61 -0.74
N ARG A 12 4.99 7.89 -0.96
CA ARG A 12 4.36 8.70 -2.01
C ARG A 12 5.29 8.83 -3.20
N ILE A 13 4.80 8.49 -4.38
CA ILE A 13 5.39 8.87 -5.67
C ILE A 13 4.60 10.06 -6.19
N LYS A 14 5.26 11.20 -6.33
CA LYS A 14 4.66 12.45 -6.80
C LYS A 14 4.45 12.43 -8.31
N ASP A 15 3.36 13.05 -8.78
CA ASP A 15 3.05 13.27 -10.20
C ASP A 15 3.17 12.01 -11.10
N PHE A 16 2.82 10.85 -10.53
CA PHE A 16 2.84 9.56 -11.22
C PHE A 16 1.94 9.61 -12.46
N GLN A 17 2.51 9.27 -13.62
CA GLN A 17 1.79 9.19 -14.89
C GLN A 17 1.05 7.85 -14.96
N PHE A 18 -0.28 7.91 -14.96
CA PHE A 18 -1.13 6.75 -15.16
C PHE A 18 -1.29 6.45 -16.65
N GLU A 19 -1.67 5.22 -16.99
CA GLU A 19 -1.85 4.77 -18.38
C GLU A 19 -2.94 5.57 -19.13
N ASP A 20 -3.87 6.18 -18.39
CA ASP A 20 -4.90 7.07 -18.93
C ASP A 20 -4.40 8.49 -19.25
N GLY A 21 -3.10 8.76 -19.06
CA GLY A 21 -2.47 10.05 -19.29
C GLY A 21 -2.68 11.06 -18.15
N SER A 22 -3.34 10.67 -17.05
CA SER A 22 -3.49 11.53 -15.88
C SER A 22 -2.23 11.52 -15.02
N SER A 23 -1.94 12.66 -14.38
CA SER A 23 -0.85 12.80 -13.41
C SER A 23 -1.40 13.10 -12.03
N ARG A 24 -1.05 12.28 -11.05
CA ARG A 24 -1.41 12.48 -9.64
C ARG A 24 -0.46 11.70 -8.72
N ASN A 25 -0.48 12.04 -7.44
CA ASN A 25 0.28 11.28 -6.45
C ASN A 25 -0.20 9.82 -6.39
N LYS A 26 0.76 8.89 -6.37
CA LYS A 26 0.53 7.47 -6.13
C LYS A 26 1.09 7.11 -4.77
N TYR A 27 0.33 6.35 -3.99
CA TYR A 27 0.72 5.91 -2.66
C TYR A 27 0.96 4.39 -2.67
N LEU A 28 2.05 3.97 -2.03
CA LEU A 28 2.50 2.58 -1.96
C LEU A 28 2.73 2.20 -0.49
N PHE A 29 2.05 1.17 -0.03
CA PHE A 29 2.41 0.50 1.22
C PHE A 29 3.48 -0.55 0.97
N VAL A 30 4.54 -0.54 1.74
CA VAL A 30 5.58 -1.58 1.71
C VAL A 30 5.20 -2.66 2.71
N LEU A 31 4.92 -3.85 2.23
CA LEU A 31 4.50 -4.98 3.08
C LEU A 31 5.68 -5.72 3.67
N LEU A 32 6.69 -5.98 2.82
CA LEU A 32 7.85 -6.81 3.11
C LEU A 32 8.99 -6.39 2.18
N ARG A 33 10.24 -6.63 2.61
CA ARG A 33 11.43 -6.47 1.79
C ARG A 33 12.46 -7.55 2.10
N ASP A 34 13.07 -8.09 1.05
CA ASP A 34 14.09 -9.15 1.10
C ASP A 34 15.46 -8.66 0.56
N GLY A 35 15.90 -7.49 1.01
CA GLY A 35 17.12 -6.85 0.51
C GLY A 35 16.91 -6.21 -0.86
N THR A 36 16.83 -7.02 -1.92
CA THR A 36 16.75 -6.55 -3.32
C THR A 36 15.34 -6.36 -3.87
N THR A 37 14.34 -7.04 -3.31
CA THR A 37 12.95 -6.90 -3.73
C THR A 37 12.08 -6.39 -2.60
N ALA A 38 11.01 -5.69 -2.95
CA ALA A 38 9.99 -5.25 -2.03
C ALA A 38 8.62 -5.74 -2.52
N TYR A 39 7.80 -6.20 -1.59
CA TYR A 39 6.39 -6.42 -1.83
C TYR A 39 5.65 -5.16 -1.45
N VAL A 40 4.94 -4.60 -2.42
CA VAL A 40 4.23 -3.34 -2.27
C VAL A 40 2.76 -3.51 -2.64
N ILE A 41 1.93 -2.64 -2.07
CA ILE A 41 0.54 -2.49 -2.50
C ILE A 41 0.27 -1.04 -2.84
N SER A 42 -0.27 -0.80 -4.02
CA SER A 42 -0.79 0.52 -4.39
C SER A 42 -2.10 0.79 -3.66
N SER A 43 -2.21 1.94 -2.99
CA SER A 43 -3.48 2.45 -2.50
C SER A 43 -4.08 3.43 -3.51
N LEU A 44 -5.40 3.34 -3.68
CA LEU A 44 -6.15 4.23 -4.55
C LEU A 44 -7.15 5.00 -3.69
N ALA A 45 -6.80 6.25 -3.34
CA ALA A 45 -7.74 7.18 -2.76
C ALA A 45 -8.78 7.54 -3.82
N THR A 46 -10.07 7.40 -3.48
CA THR A 46 -11.15 7.61 -4.45
C THR A 46 -12.28 8.42 -3.86
N SER A 47 -12.82 9.36 -4.63
CA SER A 47 -14.06 10.08 -4.28
C SER A 47 -15.31 9.22 -4.51
N GLN A 48 -15.17 8.11 -5.22
CA GLN A 48 -16.26 7.21 -5.55
C GLN A 48 -15.87 5.77 -5.20
N ASN A 49 -16.64 5.15 -4.33
CA ASN A 49 -16.59 3.72 -4.15
C ASN A 49 -17.24 3.02 -5.35
N LYS A 50 -16.51 2.93 -6.47
CA LYS A 50 -16.99 2.35 -7.74
C LYS A 50 -17.47 0.90 -7.58
N LEU A 51 -17.04 0.24 -6.51
CA LEU A 51 -17.36 -1.16 -6.21
C LEU A 51 -18.51 -1.29 -5.18
N ASN A 52 -19.12 -0.18 -4.74
CA ASN A 52 -20.23 -0.11 -3.78
C ASN A 52 -20.01 -0.99 -2.53
N VAL A 53 -18.78 -1.00 -1.99
CA VAL A 53 -18.44 -1.77 -0.79
C VAL A 53 -18.89 -1.07 0.50
N ALA A 54 -19.35 -1.82 1.50
CA ALA A 54 -19.99 -1.25 2.70
C ALA A 54 -19.04 -0.95 3.88
N ALA A 55 -17.76 -0.70 3.63
CA ALA A 55 -16.82 -0.41 4.72
C ALA A 55 -17.07 0.96 5.34
N THR A 56 -17.01 1.02 6.67
CA THR A 56 -17.33 2.20 7.47
C THR A 56 -16.25 2.57 8.49
N LYS A 57 -15.36 1.64 8.80
CA LYS A 57 -14.25 1.84 9.74
C LYS A 57 -12.95 1.39 9.09
N ASN A 58 -11.84 1.75 9.70
CA ASN A 58 -10.56 1.17 9.35
C ASN A 58 -10.61 -0.36 9.55
N GLY A 59 -10.13 -1.11 8.56
CA GLY A 59 -9.86 -2.54 8.74
C GLY A 59 -10.01 -3.39 7.48
N CYS A 60 -9.99 -4.70 7.70
CA CYS A 60 -10.19 -5.70 6.66
C CYS A 60 -11.66 -6.06 6.51
N TYR A 61 -12.13 -6.11 5.27
CA TYR A 61 -13.50 -6.46 4.93
C TYR A 61 -13.52 -7.56 3.88
N HIS A 62 -14.60 -8.34 3.88
CA HIS A 62 -14.86 -9.37 2.88
C HIS A 62 -15.95 -8.89 1.91
N HIS A 63 -15.78 -9.18 0.63
CA HIS A 63 -16.77 -8.96 -0.40
C HIS A 63 -16.80 -10.16 -1.37
N PRO A 64 -17.98 -10.73 -1.67
CA PRO A 64 -18.09 -11.98 -2.44
C PRO A 64 -17.36 -11.98 -3.79
N ARG A 65 -17.28 -10.82 -4.46
CA ARG A 65 -16.62 -10.67 -5.77
C ARG A 65 -15.16 -10.22 -5.71
N LEU A 66 -14.73 -9.65 -4.58
CA LEU A 66 -13.41 -9.01 -4.44
C LEU A 66 -12.52 -9.74 -3.44
N SER A 67 -13.01 -10.83 -2.85
CA SER A 67 -12.36 -11.52 -1.74
C SER A 67 -12.23 -10.59 -0.54
N THR A 68 -11.03 -10.31 -0.07
CA THR A 68 -10.79 -9.30 0.97
C THR A 68 -10.32 -7.97 0.37
N TYR A 69 -10.60 -6.88 1.09
CA TYR A 69 -10.06 -5.55 0.83
C TYR A 69 -9.81 -4.82 2.15
N TYR A 70 -8.86 -3.89 2.16
CA TYR A 70 -8.59 -3.05 3.32
C TYR A 70 -9.18 -1.65 3.14
N HIS A 71 -9.64 -1.05 4.22
CA HIS A 71 -10.25 0.27 4.22
C HIS A 71 -9.51 1.21 5.19
N PHE A 72 -9.20 2.41 4.71
CA PHE A 72 -8.75 3.55 5.50
C PHE A 72 -9.76 4.69 5.37
N PRO A 73 -10.45 5.08 6.47
CA PRO A 73 -11.41 6.17 6.45
C PRO A 73 -10.77 7.52 6.11
N ALA A 74 -11.53 8.40 5.47
CA ALA A 74 -11.07 9.76 5.23
C ALA A 74 -10.80 10.50 6.56
N GLY A 75 -9.72 11.26 6.63
CA GLY A 75 -9.40 12.10 7.78
C GLY A 75 -8.86 11.36 9.01
N GLU A 76 -8.78 10.04 9.00
CA GLU A 76 -8.14 9.27 10.08
C GLU A 76 -6.63 9.22 9.89
N VAL A 77 -5.88 9.55 10.94
CA VAL A 77 -4.42 9.50 10.95
C VAL A 77 -3.95 8.05 10.81
N ILE A 78 -2.96 7.84 9.94
CA ILE A 78 -2.43 6.53 9.61
C ILE A 78 -0.98 6.43 10.07
N GLY A 79 -0.72 5.50 10.99
CA GLY A 79 0.63 5.20 11.41
C GLY A 79 1.28 6.31 12.24
N THR A 80 2.56 6.57 12.00
CA THR A 80 3.34 7.62 12.65
C THR A 80 3.16 8.98 11.98
N GLY A 81 3.18 10.04 12.81
CA GLY A 81 2.98 11.43 12.36
C GLY A 81 1.51 11.80 12.24
N ASP A 82 1.21 12.75 11.33
CA ASP A 82 -0.12 13.34 11.17
C ASP A 82 -0.71 13.10 9.76
N PHE A 83 -0.17 12.12 9.02
CA PHE A 83 -0.66 11.82 7.67
C PHE A 83 -2.02 11.13 7.73
N TYR A 84 -2.94 11.57 6.88
CA TYR A 84 -4.25 10.95 6.65
C TYR A 84 -4.60 11.03 5.16
N PHE A 85 -5.47 10.15 4.68
CA PHE A 85 -6.07 10.31 3.35
C PHE A 85 -7.21 11.30 3.42
N ASP A 86 -7.28 12.23 2.46
CA ASP A 86 -8.36 13.23 2.34
C ASP A 86 -9.70 12.61 1.91
N LYS A 87 -9.66 11.36 1.42
CA LYS A 87 -10.79 10.61 0.89
C LYS A 87 -10.76 9.16 1.39
N GLU A 88 -11.93 8.53 1.33
CA GLU A 88 -12.06 7.10 1.55
C GLU A 88 -11.07 6.34 0.66
N THR A 89 -10.24 5.52 1.29
CA THR A 89 -9.17 4.82 0.60
C THR A 89 -9.35 3.33 0.77
N TYR A 90 -9.49 2.65 -0.36
CA TYR A 90 -9.68 1.21 -0.42
C TYR A 90 -8.47 0.56 -1.07
N ILE A 91 -8.02 -0.54 -0.48
CA ILE A 91 -6.97 -1.39 -1.01
C ILE A 91 -7.60 -2.70 -1.48
N PHE A 92 -7.71 -2.86 -2.79
CA PHE A 92 -8.18 -4.09 -3.43
C PHE A 92 -6.98 -4.92 -3.87
N PHE A 93 -6.83 -6.15 -3.36
CA PHE A 93 -5.58 -6.89 -3.54
C PHE A 93 -5.35 -7.46 -4.94
N ARG A 94 -6.44 -7.76 -5.68
CA ARG A 94 -6.41 -8.46 -6.97
C ARG A 94 -5.34 -7.98 -7.96
N ASP A 95 -5.21 -6.66 -8.11
CA ASP A 95 -4.31 -6.08 -9.13
C ASP A 95 -3.27 -5.11 -8.53
N ASN A 96 -3.25 -4.97 -7.20
CA ASN A 96 -2.44 -3.97 -6.51
C ASN A 96 -1.26 -4.54 -5.71
N VAL A 97 -1.27 -5.83 -5.36
CA VAL A 97 -0.13 -6.48 -4.69
C VAL A 97 0.91 -6.85 -5.73
N ARG A 98 2.15 -6.37 -5.57
CA ARG A 98 3.23 -6.60 -6.54
C ARG A 98 4.56 -6.85 -5.83
N LYS A 99 5.34 -7.78 -6.36
CA LYS A 99 6.77 -7.90 -6.10
C LYS A 99 7.51 -7.01 -7.09
N ILE A 100 8.38 -6.15 -6.61
CA ILE A 100 9.14 -5.21 -7.45
C ILE A 100 10.58 -5.11 -6.96
N LEU A 101 11.53 -4.89 -7.88
CA LEU A 101 12.92 -4.64 -7.51
C LEU A 101 13.03 -3.26 -6.85
N VAL A 102 13.80 -3.16 -5.77
CA VAL A 102 14.04 -1.87 -5.08
C VAL A 102 14.71 -0.86 -6.03
N THR A 103 15.54 -1.35 -6.97
CA THR A 103 16.16 -0.53 -8.01
C THR A 103 15.14 0.05 -8.98
N GLU A 104 14.11 -0.70 -9.37
CA GLU A 104 13.00 -0.21 -10.21
C GLU A 104 12.15 0.81 -9.47
N LEU A 105 11.87 0.57 -8.18
CA LEU A 105 11.19 1.56 -7.35
C LEU A 105 11.97 2.87 -7.27
N SER A 106 13.29 2.79 -7.18
CA SER A 106 14.15 3.97 -7.12
C SER A 106 14.14 4.77 -8.42
N GLN A 107 13.87 4.14 -9.58
CA GLN A 107 13.79 4.83 -10.87
C GLN A 107 12.64 5.85 -10.93
N TYR A 108 11.55 5.66 -10.18
CA TYR A 108 10.49 6.66 -10.08
C TYR A 108 10.98 7.98 -9.47
N GLY A 109 12.09 7.96 -8.71
CA GLY A 109 12.73 9.11 -8.10
C GLY A 109 13.96 9.62 -8.87
N SER A 110 14.41 8.88 -9.89
CA SER A 110 15.64 9.14 -10.61
C SER A 110 15.47 10.08 -11.82
N SER A 111 14.27 10.65 -12.05
CA SER A 111 14.19 11.77 -12.98
C SER A 111 15.07 12.89 -12.41
N THR A 112 16.02 13.39 -13.20
CA THR A 112 17.07 14.34 -12.81
C THR A 112 16.56 15.70 -12.30
N THR A 113 15.24 15.87 -12.23
CA THR A 113 14.52 17.11 -11.94
C THR A 113 13.88 17.19 -10.55
N ASP A 114 13.57 16.08 -9.86
CA ASP A 114 12.96 16.15 -8.51
C ASP A 114 13.43 15.02 -7.58
N PRO A 115 14.45 15.25 -6.73
CA PRO A 115 14.91 14.27 -5.75
C PRO A 115 13.88 13.99 -4.65
N PHE A 116 12.73 14.67 -4.60
CA PHE A 116 11.63 14.41 -3.66
C PHE A 116 10.43 13.73 -4.33
N ALA A 117 10.61 13.26 -5.58
CA ALA A 117 9.58 12.52 -6.30
C ALA A 117 9.14 11.25 -5.54
N ILE A 118 10.02 10.65 -4.75
CA ILE A 118 9.68 9.58 -3.81
C ILE A 118 9.92 10.07 -2.38
N ALA A 119 8.88 10.02 -1.56
CA ALA A 119 8.96 10.41 -0.16
C ALA A 119 8.30 9.37 0.74
N HIS A 120 8.94 9.05 1.86
CA HIS A 120 8.25 8.45 3.00
C HIS A 120 7.24 9.46 3.55
N VAL A 121 6.02 9.00 3.84
CA VAL A 121 4.96 9.86 4.40
C VAL A 121 4.46 9.42 5.77
N ALA A 122 4.47 8.12 6.05
CA ALA A 122 4.04 7.56 7.33
C ALA A 122 4.57 6.13 7.50
N THR A 123 4.60 5.63 8.73
CA THR A 123 4.86 4.22 9.02
C THR A 123 3.72 3.64 9.85
N LEU A 124 3.07 2.59 9.36
CA LEU A 124 2.02 1.88 10.11
C LEU A 124 2.58 1.35 11.44
N SER A 125 1.77 1.44 12.50
CA SER A 125 2.10 0.73 13.75
C SER A 125 2.09 -0.78 13.50
N ASN A 126 2.85 -1.54 14.29
CA ASN A 126 2.88 -3.01 14.13
C ASN A 126 1.48 -3.63 14.19
N GLY A 127 0.59 -3.11 15.05
CA GLY A 127 -0.79 -3.58 15.15
C GLY A 127 -1.58 -3.36 13.85
N GLU A 128 -1.43 -2.19 13.23
CA GLU A 128 -2.12 -1.86 11.98
C GLU A 128 -1.52 -2.61 10.78
N LEU A 129 -0.18 -2.70 10.73
CA LEU A 129 0.52 -3.52 9.74
C LEU A 129 0.11 -4.99 9.83
N LYS A 130 0.00 -5.56 11.04
CA LYS A 130 -0.49 -6.93 11.24
C LYS A 130 -1.89 -7.13 10.69
N LYS A 131 -2.82 -6.19 10.91
CA LYS A 131 -4.18 -6.26 10.33
C LYS A 131 -4.15 -6.19 8.81
N LEU A 132 -3.36 -5.29 8.24
CA LEU A 132 -3.21 -5.16 6.79
C LEU A 132 -2.63 -6.45 6.19
N LEU A 133 -1.54 -6.96 6.74
CA LEU A 133 -0.91 -8.22 6.32
C LEU A 133 -1.89 -9.39 6.43
N GLN A 134 -2.61 -9.49 7.55
CA GLN A 134 -3.64 -10.53 7.72
C GLN A 134 -4.71 -10.43 6.62
N CYS A 135 -5.13 -9.23 6.26
CA CYS A 135 -6.11 -9.02 5.21
C CYS A 135 -5.61 -9.46 3.83
N VAL A 136 -4.34 -9.17 3.53
CA VAL A 136 -3.68 -9.57 2.29
C VAL A 136 -3.58 -11.08 2.21
N VAL A 137 -3.11 -11.76 3.27
CA VAL A 137 -2.93 -13.22 3.23
C VAL A 137 -4.26 -13.98 3.20
N THR A 138 -5.34 -13.40 3.73
CA THR A 138 -6.69 -13.97 3.62
C THR A 138 -7.29 -13.79 2.22
N SER A 139 -6.73 -12.90 1.38
CA SER A 139 -7.22 -12.72 0.01
C SER A 139 -6.96 -13.96 -0.84
N THR A 140 -7.98 -14.37 -1.59
CA THR A 140 -7.86 -15.44 -2.60
C THR A 140 -7.03 -15.00 -3.82
N PHE A 141 -6.74 -13.71 -3.95
CA PHE A 141 -5.92 -13.18 -5.06
C PHE A 141 -4.44 -13.04 -4.71
N THR A 142 -4.05 -13.28 -3.47
CA THR A 142 -2.64 -13.27 -3.08
C THR A 142 -2.01 -14.62 -3.43
N PRO A 143 -0.88 -14.65 -4.17
CA PRO A 143 -0.13 -15.88 -4.44
C PRO A 143 0.29 -16.61 -3.15
N GLU A 144 0.29 -17.94 -3.15
CA GLU A 144 0.56 -18.77 -1.95
C GLU A 144 2.01 -18.65 -1.42
N ASP A 145 2.98 -18.50 -2.32
CA ASP A 145 4.37 -18.18 -1.98
C ASP A 145 4.44 -16.87 -1.19
N LEU A 146 3.76 -15.83 -1.68
CA LEU A 146 3.68 -14.55 -1.00
C LEU A 146 2.93 -14.65 0.35
N LYS A 147 1.84 -15.42 0.41
CA LYS A 147 1.13 -15.64 1.69
C LYS A 147 2.04 -16.23 2.75
N THR A 148 2.90 -17.16 2.37
CA THR A 148 3.85 -17.81 3.28
C THR A 148 4.84 -16.80 3.83
N GLU A 149 5.48 -16.01 2.95
CA GLU A 149 6.44 -14.98 3.33
C GLU A 149 5.80 -13.89 4.22
N LEU A 150 4.62 -13.38 3.84
CA LEU A 150 3.91 -12.36 4.61
C LEU A 150 3.42 -12.89 5.96
N THR A 151 3.03 -14.17 6.05
CA THR A 151 2.60 -14.79 7.32
C THR A 151 3.78 -14.89 8.28
N SER A 152 4.93 -15.40 7.81
CA SER A 152 6.14 -15.49 8.62
C SER A 152 6.59 -14.12 9.12
N PHE A 153 6.59 -13.11 8.24
CA PHE A 153 6.92 -11.74 8.64
C PHE A 153 5.92 -11.18 9.65
N LYS A 154 4.61 -11.32 9.40
CA LYS A 154 3.53 -10.86 10.30
C LYS A 154 3.70 -11.40 11.72
N ASP A 155 4.10 -12.66 11.86
CA ASP A 155 4.25 -13.30 13.17
C ASP A 155 5.53 -12.85 13.91
N SER A 156 6.48 -12.23 13.19
CA SER A 156 7.70 -11.64 13.77
C SER A 156 7.56 -10.17 14.20
N LEU A 157 6.52 -9.47 13.75
CA LEU A 157 6.19 -8.08 14.12
C LEU A 157 5.70 -7.95 15.57
#